data_AF-A0A402CRM3-F1
#
_entry.id   AF-A0A402CRM3-F1
#
_cell.length_a   1.000
_cell.length_b   1.000
_cell.length_c   1.000
_cell.angle_alpha   90.00
_cell.angle_beta   90.00
_cell.angle_gamma   90.00
#
_symmetry.space_group_name_H-M   'P 1'
#
loop_
_entity.id
_entity.type
_entity.pdbx_description
1 polymer ?
#
loop_
_entity_poly.entity_id
_entity_poly.type
_entity_poly.pdbx_seq_one_letter_code
_entity_poly.pdbx_strand_id
1 'polypeptide(L)'
;MLQKKFMLGGLALSLAAIALAGCGGSGDSGGTKTYTQVDRLARPAVNEVFATVANNRHQINDQDNPTDDSGQLANDIQSFMVGTAGRSQAITNVVKAVLVPDVMVADLSQSGNATYLGVETGGATGGTFGGRDLKDDVVDTSLGVIFGATVPTLGLAPEDGKEIPALTSDHVGFGAKHFTSAFPYLGAPK
;
A
#
# COMPACT_ATOMS: atom_id res chain seq x y z
N MET A 1 -44.60 41.44 -25.10
CA MET A 1 -45.10 41.25 -23.72
C MET A 1 -44.38 40.02 -23.17
N LEU A 2 -43.66 40.00 -22.06
CA LEU A 2 -43.42 40.97 -20.99
C LEU A 2 -42.14 40.52 -20.27
N GLN A 3 -41.15 41.40 -20.13
CA GLN A 3 -40.01 41.21 -19.23
C GLN A 3 -40.47 41.35 -17.77
N LYS A 4 -39.89 40.58 -16.84
CA LYS A 4 -39.81 40.97 -15.44
C LYS A 4 -38.42 40.69 -14.87
N LYS A 5 -37.68 41.77 -14.66
CA LYS A 5 -36.51 41.88 -13.79
C LYS A 5 -36.98 41.83 -12.33
N PHE A 6 -36.21 41.19 -11.46
CA PHE A 6 -36.21 41.49 -10.03
C PHE A 6 -34.75 41.52 -9.55
N MET A 7 -34.29 42.71 -9.19
CA MET A 7 -33.19 42.91 -8.25
C MET A 7 -33.81 43.05 -6.85
N LEU A 8 -33.19 42.47 -5.82
CA LEU A 8 -32.81 43.18 -4.58
C LEU A 8 -32.15 42.22 -3.56
N GLY A 9 -30.95 42.60 -3.10
CA GLY A 9 -30.45 42.58 -1.72
C GLY A 9 -30.44 41.28 -0.91
N GLY A 10 -29.25 40.78 -0.57
CA GLY A 10 -29.07 39.69 0.39
C GLY A 10 -27.72 39.73 1.11
N LEU A 11 -27.70 40.40 2.26
CA LEU A 11 -26.95 40.19 3.50
C LEU A 11 -25.65 39.34 3.44
N ALA A 12 -24.50 39.99 3.71
CA ALA A 12 -23.23 39.32 3.97
C ALA A 12 -23.30 38.53 5.30
N LEU A 13 -23.15 37.20 5.20
CA LEU A 13 -23.10 36.29 6.33
C LEU A 13 -21.65 36.12 6.78
N SER A 14 -21.31 36.64 7.96
CA SER A 14 -20.01 36.48 8.60
C SER A 14 -19.84 35.04 9.11
N LEU A 15 -18.72 34.40 8.72
CA LEU A 15 -18.37 33.05 9.10
C LEU A 15 -17.70 33.07 10.50
N ALA A 16 -18.41 32.61 11.53
CA ALA A 16 -17.85 32.38 12.86
C ALA A 16 -17.26 30.96 12.91
N ALA A 17 -15.94 30.85 13.12
CA ALA A 17 -15.26 29.58 13.31
C ALA A 17 -15.55 29.03 14.71
N ILE A 18 -16.22 27.87 14.78
CA ILE A 18 -16.43 27.12 16.02
C ILE A 18 -15.22 26.20 16.21
N ALA A 19 -14.35 26.52 17.16
CA ALA A 19 -13.32 25.63 17.65
C ALA A 19 -13.97 24.59 18.58
N LEU A 20 -14.05 23.32 18.14
CA LEU A 20 -14.39 22.21 19.02
C LEU A 20 -13.21 21.92 19.95
N ALA A 21 -13.31 22.36 21.20
CA ALA A 21 -12.44 21.91 22.28
C ALA A 21 -12.83 20.47 22.66
N GLY A 22 -11.94 19.51 22.35
CA GLY A 22 -12.06 18.13 22.81
C GLY A 22 -11.86 18.01 24.33
N CYS A 23 -12.64 17.14 24.95
CA CYS A 23 -12.63 16.90 26.40
C CYS A 23 -11.43 16.01 26.77
N GLY A 24 -10.47 16.53 27.55
CA GLY A 24 -9.31 15.80 28.05
C GLY A 24 -9.62 15.11 29.38
N GLY A 25 -9.56 13.78 29.40
CA GLY A 25 -9.48 12.99 30.63
C GLY A 25 -8.09 13.12 31.25
N SER A 26 -8.02 13.31 32.56
CA SER A 26 -6.77 13.45 33.32
C SER A 26 -5.97 12.14 33.35
N GLY A 27 -4.73 12.15 32.84
CA GLY A 27 -3.80 11.03 32.96
C GLY A 27 -2.47 11.30 32.25
N ASP A 28 -1.44 11.57 33.07
CA ASP A 28 -0.02 11.83 32.75
C ASP A 28 0.27 13.08 31.89
N SER A 29 1.10 14.00 32.41
CA SER A 29 1.60 15.16 31.66
C SER A 29 2.69 14.71 30.68
N GLY A 30 2.32 13.85 29.74
CA GLY A 30 3.17 13.43 28.63
C GLY A 30 3.37 14.61 27.69
N GLY A 31 4.51 15.29 27.78
CA GLY A 31 4.90 16.30 26.79
C GLY A 31 4.69 15.77 25.37
N THR A 32 4.26 16.62 24.44
CA THR A 32 3.94 16.27 23.05
C THR A 32 4.97 15.28 22.51
N LYS A 33 4.57 14.00 22.39
CA LYS A 33 5.41 12.95 21.82
C LYS A 33 5.39 13.16 20.32
N THR A 34 6.48 13.68 19.75
CA THR A 34 6.68 13.67 18.31
C THR A 34 7.22 12.31 17.93
N TYR A 35 6.47 11.57 17.13
CA TYR A 35 6.95 10.34 16.49
C TYR A 35 7.64 10.73 15.19
N THR A 36 8.87 10.27 15.02
CA THR A 36 9.60 10.40 13.76
C THR A 36 9.57 9.04 13.09
N GLN A 37 9.05 9.00 11.86
CA GLN A 37 9.17 7.82 11.01
C GLN A 37 10.66 7.60 10.73
N VAL A 38 11.12 6.36 10.89
CA VAL A 38 12.52 6.00 10.62
C VAL A 38 12.63 5.24 9.31
N ASP A 39 11.59 4.52 8.90
CA ASP A 39 11.47 3.84 7.62
C ASP A 39 9.99 3.46 7.39
N ARG A 40 9.59 3.34 6.13
CA ARG A 40 8.31 2.75 5.73
C ARG A 40 8.57 1.42 5.03
N LEU A 41 8.18 0.34 5.72
CA LEU A 41 8.37 -1.06 5.29
C LEU A 41 7.02 -1.79 5.28
N ALA A 42 5.99 -1.16 4.73
CA ALA A 42 4.64 -1.74 4.79
C ALA A 42 4.53 -3.00 3.91
N ARG A 43 5.21 -3.00 2.76
CA ARG A 43 5.24 -4.10 1.80
C ARG A 43 6.64 -4.66 1.67
N PRO A 44 6.83 -5.97 1.85
CA PRO A 44 8.12 -6.61 1.59
C PRO A 44 8.58 -6.35 0.15
N ALA A 45 9.91 -6.26 -0.02
CA ALA A 45 10.63 -6.08 -1.28
C ALA A 45 10.56 -4.69 -1.92
N VAL A 46 9.66 -3.79 -1.49
CA VAL A 46 9.55 -2.46 -2.12
C VAL A 46 10.85 -1.66 -1.92
N ASN A 47 11.34 -1.55 -0.68
CA ASN A 47 12.59 -0.83 -0.41
C ASN A 47 13.80 -1.65 -0.85
N GLU A 48 13.77 -2.97 -0.72
CA GLU A 48 14.92 -3.82 -1.05
C GLU A 48 15.19 -3.87 -2.56
N VAL A 49 14.15 -3.75 -3.40
CA VAL A 49 14.28 -3.80 -4.86
C VAL A 49 14.40 -2.40 -5.47
N PHE A 50 13.57 -1.46 -5.05
CA PHE A 50 13.46 -0.15 -5.72
C PHE A 50 14.29 0.95 -5.06
N ALA A 51 14.75 0.76 -3.82
CA ALA A 51 15.62 1.72 -3.18
C ALA A 51 17.10 1.42 -3.44
N THR A 52 17.82 2.43 -3.88
CA THR A 52 19.25 2.35 -4.19
C THR A 52 19.97 3.57 -3.63
N VAL A 53 21.29 3.48 -3.54
CA VAL A 53 22.12 4.65 -3.23
C VAL A 53 21.94 5.75 -4.28
N ALA A 54 21.72 5.38 -5.55
CA ALA A 54 21.64 6.31 -6.67
C ALA A 54 20.36 7.18 -6.66
N ASN A 55 19.23 6.62 -6.23
CA ASN A 55 17.97 7.37 -6.10
C ASN A 55 17.68 7.86 -4.67
N ASN A 56 18.58 7.58 -3.71
CA ASN A 56 18.47 7.95 -2.31
C ASN A 56 17.11 7.58 -1.66
N ARG A 57 16.44 6.56 -2.20
CA ARG A 57 15.05 6.25 -1.86
C ARG A 57 14.87 5.77 -0.42
N HIS A 58 15.90 5.17 0.20
CA HIS A 58 15.87 4.87 1.63
C HIS A 58 15.63 6.15 2.45
N GLN A 59 16.50 7.15 2.33
CA GLN A 59 16.36 8.41 3.06
C GLN A 59 15.02 9.11 2.76
N ILE A 60 14.56 9.04 1.52
CA ILE A 60 13.29 9.67 1.12
C ILE A 60 12.11 8.97 1.80
N ASN A 61 12.06 7.63 1.80
CA ASN A 61 10.98 6.88 2.46
C ASN A 61 10.97 7.05 3.99
N ASP A 62 12.13 7.36 4.59
CA ASP A 62 12.23 7.71 6.01
C ASP A 62 11.55 9.06 6.34
N GLN A 63 11.44 9.97 5.35
CA GLN A 63 11.05 11.36 5.55
C GLN A 63 9.71 11.74 4.89
N ASP A 64 9.31 11.05 3.83
CA ASP A 64 8.14 11.38 3.02
C ASP A 64 6.85 10.69 3.49
N ASN A 65 5.72 11.31 3.11
CA ASN A 65 4.41 10.76 3.38
C ASN A 65 4.01 9.76 2.29
N PRO A 66 3.17 8.75 2.60
CA PRO A 66 2.62 7.85 1.58
C PRO A 66 1.92 8.55 0.40
N THR A 67 1.41 9.76 0.61
CA THR A 67 0.78 10.57 -0.44
C THR A 67 1.75 10.98 -1.56
N ASP A 68 3.06 11.01 -1.26
CA ASP A 68 4.10 11.45 -2.19
C ASP A 68 4.55 10.32 -3.13
N ASP A 69 4.24 9.05 -2.82
CA ASP A 69 4.72 7.88 -3.56
C ASP A 69 4.28 7.85 -5.02
N SER A 70 3.10 8.40 -5.31
CA SER A 70 2.55 8.46 -6.69
C SER A 70 3.44 9.26 -7.65
N GLY A 71 4.15 10.26 -7.13
CA GLY A 71 5.09 11.10 -7.89
C GLY A 71 6.54 10.67 -7.78
N GLN A 72 6.84 9.67 -6.95
CA GLN A 72 8.21 9.36 -6.54
C GLN A 72 8.53 7.87 -6.68
N LEU A 73 8.04 7.04 -5.76
CA LEU A 73 8.22 5.59 -5.80
C LEU A 73 7.72 5.00 -7.13
N ALA A 74 6.62 5.55 -7.67
CA ALA A 74 6.08 5.13 -8.97
C ALA A 74 7.06 5.36 -10.13
N ASN A 75 7.98 6.33 -10.02
CA ASN A 75 9.03 6.60 -11.01
C ASN A 75 10.23 5.66 -10.84
N ASP A 76 10.57 5.28 -9.61
CA ASP A 76 11.59 4.27 -9.35
C ASP A 76 11.16 2.89 -9.84
N ILE A 77 9.92 2.50 -9.55
CA ILE A 77 9.31 1.28 -10.10
C ILE A 77 9.35 1.32 -11.62
N GLN A 78 8.91 2.43 -12.24
CA GLN A 78 8.96 2.59 -13.70
C GLN A 78 10.37 2.38 -14.26
N SER A 79 11.37 3.01 -13.64
CA SER A 79 12.76 2.98 -14.09
C SER A 79 13.35 1.58 -13.96
N PHE A 80 13.13 0.92 -12.82
CA PHE A 80 13.60 -0.44 -12.60
C PHE A 80 12.90 -1.45 -13.50
N MET A 81 11.57 -1.43 -13.53
CA MET A 81 10.79 -2.46 -14.22
C MET A 81 11.05 -2.46 -15.73
N VAL A 82 11.13 -1.28 -16.36
CA VAL A 82 11.41 -1.18 -17.80
C VAL A 82 12.90 -1.22 -18.12
N GLY A 83 13.73 -0.54 -17.33
CA GLY A 83 15.16 -0.39 -17.63
C GLY A 83 16.00 -1.59 -17.20
N THR A 84 15.81 -2.07 -15.98
CA THR A 84 16.63 -3.13 -15.37
C THR A 84 15.99 -4.50 -15.54
N ALA A 85 14.73 -4.67 -15.12
CA ALA A 85 14.01 -5.94 -15.22
C ALA A 85 13.49 -6.22 -16.64
N GLY A 86 13.47 -5.19 -17.51
CA GLY A 86 13.07 -5.32 -18.91
C GLY A 86 11.58 -5.62 -19.13
N ARG A 87 10.73 -5.60 -18.10
CA ARG A 87 9.30 -5.91 -18.16
C ARG A 87 8.55 -4.94 -19.08
N SER A 88 7.41 -5.39 -19.60
CA SER A 88 6.54 -4.59 -20.45
C SER A 88 5.91 -3.41 -19.68
N GLN A 89 5.46 -2.40 -20.40
CA GLN A 89 4.75 -1.27 -19.80
C GLN A 89 3.41 -1.71 -19.16
N ALA A 90 2.75 -2.74 -19.71
CA ALA A 90 1.51 -3.27 -19.17
C ALA A 90 1.72 -3.87 -17.76
N ILE A 91 2.72 -4.76 -17.61
CA ILE A 91 3.12 -5.30 -16.31
C ILE A 91 3.57 -4.19 -15.37
N THR A 92 4.41 -3.28 -15.85
CA THR A 92 4.94 -2.15 -15.05
C THR A 92 3.81 -1.29 -14.48
N ASN A 93 2.77 -0.99 -15.27
CA ASN A 93 1.62 -0.22 -14.82
C ASN A 93 0.85 -0.93 -13.70
N VAL A 94 0.71 -2.26 -13.78
CA VAL A 94 0.10 -3.05 -12.69
C VAL A 94 0.97 -3.00 -11.45
N VAL A 95 2.28 -3.22 -11.56
CA VAL A 95 3.19 -3.17 -10.40
C VAL A 95 3.12 -1.82 -9.70
N LYS A 96 3.06 -0.71 -10.47
CA LYS A 96 2.83 0.63 -9.91
C LYS A 96 1.48 0.73 -9.21
N ALA A 97 0.39 0.29 -9.86
CA ALA A 97 -0.95 0.36 -9.30
C ALA A 97 -1.11 -0.46 -8.01
N VAL A 98 -0.42 -1.61 -7.93
CA VAL A 98 -0.54 -2.48 -6.77
C VAL A 98 0.39 -2.11 -5.64
N LEU A 99 1.61 -1.60 -5.89
CA LEU A 99 2.61 -1.31 -4.84
C LEU A 99 2.65 0.16 -4.40
N VAL A 100 1.92 1.06 -5.06
CA VAL A 100 1.88 2.49 -4.74
C VAL A 100 0.48 2.91 -4.30
N PRO A 101 0.31 3.55 -3.12
CA PRO A 101 1.36 3.89 -2.15
C PRO A 101 1.88 2.67 -1.36
N ASP A 102 3.10 2.78 -0.81
CA ASP A 102 3.68 1.74 0.04
C ASP A 102 3.05 1.75 1.44
N VAL A 103 1.79 1.34 1.48
CA VAL A 103 0.98 1.15 2.68
C VAL A 103 0.14 -0.10 2.54
N MET A 104 -0.17 -0.73 3.65
CA MET A 104 -1.11 -1.85 3.68
C MET A 104 -2.53 -1.30 3.85
N VAL A 105 -3.42 -1.67 2.93
CA VAL A 105 -4.82 -1.21 2.95
C VAL A 105 -5.73 -2.37 3.34
N ALA A 106 -6.69 -2.09 4.22
CA ALA A 106 -7.79 -3.00 4.53
C ALA A 106 -9.12 -2.26 4.36
N ASP A 107 -10.06 -2.84 3.63
CA ASP A 107 -11.42 -2.34 3.49
C ASP A 107 -12.32 -3.00 4.54
N LEU A 108 -12.59 -2.24 5.61
CA LEU A 108 -13.41 -2.69 6.74
C LEU A 108 -14.90 -2.86 6.41
N SER A 109 -15.34 -2.45 5.21
CA SER A 109 -16.69 -2.75 4.73
C SER A 109 -16.81 -4.18 4.17
N GLN A 110 -15.69 -4.81 3.84
CA GLN A 110 -15.65 -6.20 3.38
C GLN A 110 -15.67 -7.16 4.57
N SER A 111 -15.99 -8.42 4.29
CA SER A 111 -15.96 -9.52 5.25
C SER A 111 -15.15 -10.70 4.70
N GLY A 112 -14.78 -11.63 5.56
CA GLY A 112 -13.95 -12.77 5.20
C GLY A 112 -12.54 -12.63 5.72
N ASN A 113 -11.64 -13.47 5.20
CA ASN A 113 -10.25 -13.44 5.59
C ASN A 113 -9.53 -12.25 4.95
N ALA A 114 -8.52 -11.74 5.65
CA ALA A 114 -7.58 -10.81 5.04
C ALA A 114 -6.86 -11.48 3.87
N THR A 115 -6.40 -10.68 2.90
CA THR A 115 -5.64 -11.19 1.76
C THR A 115 -4.68 -10.13 1.30
N TYR A 116 -3.40 -10.47 1.23
CA TYR A 116 -2.36 -9.57 0.76
C TYR A 116 -2.63 -9.11 -0.68
N LEU A 117 -2.50 -7.80 -0.91
CA LEU A 117 -2.86 -7.10 -2.15
C LEU A 117 -4.34 -7.22 -2.57
N GLY A 118 -5.22 -7.64 -1.65
CA GLY A 118 -6.62 -7.91 -1.96
C GLY A 118 -7.40 -6.67 -2.43
N VAL A 119 -7.16 -5.52 -1.82
CA VAL A 119 -7.81 -4.26 -2.23
C VAL A 119 -7.23 -3.78 -3.56
N GLU A 120 -5.91 -3.80 -3.67
CA GLU A 120 -5.12 -3.27 -4.78
C GLU A 120 -5.34 -4.05 -6.08
N THR A 121 -5.62 -5.34 -5.97
CA THR A 121 -5.93 -6.22 -7.11
C THR A 121 -7.43 -6.38 -7.36
N GLY A 122 -8.29 -5.71 -6.59
CA GLY A 122 -9.74 -5.88 -6.70
C GLY A 122 -10.21 -7.30 -6.37
N GLY A 123 -9.48 -8.00 -5.51
CA GLY A 123 -9.77 -9.36 -5.06
C GLY A 123 -9.12 -10.47 -5.85
N ALA A 124 -8.28 -10.18 -6.86
CA ALA A 124 -7.64 -11.20 -7.67
C ALA A 124 -6.76 -12.16 -6.84
N THR A 125 -6.18 -11.69 -5.73
CA THR A 125 -5.38 -12.53 -4.82
C THR A 125 -6.21 -13.42 -3.88
N GLY A 126 -7.55 -13.37 -3.93
CA GLY A 126 -8.43 -14.29 -3.20
C GLY A 126 -9.46 -13.62 -2.29
N GLY A 127 -9.44 -12.30 -2.15
CA GLY A 127 -10.40 -11.56 -1.33
C GLY A 127 -10.23 -10.05 -1.44
N THR A 128 -11.31 -9.29 -1.21
CA THR A 128 -11.34 -7.82 -1.30
C THR A 128 -11.04 -7.12 0.02
N PHE A 129 -10.94 -7.86 1.14
CA PHE A 129 -10.71 -7.28 2.46
C PHE A 129 -9.36 -6.56 2.56
N GLY A 130 -8.33 -7.03 1.87
CA GLY A 130 -6.97 -6.48 1.97
C GLY A 130 -6.24 -6.93 3.24
N GLY A 131 -5.19 -6.20 3.64
CA GLY A 131 -4.35 -6.56 4.78
C GLY A 131 -3.41 -7.72 4.48
N ARG A 132 -3.29 -8.66 5.43
CA ARG A 132 -2.57 -9.93 5.27
C ARG A 132 -3.18 -11.01 6.16
N ASP A 133 -3.41 -12.20 5.61
CA ASP A 133 -3.68 -13.40 6.41
C ASP A 133 -2.38 -13.90 7.06
N LEU A 134 -2.51 -14.73 8.09
CA LEU A 134 -1.39 -15.43 8.70
C LEU A 134 -0.71 -16.40 7.73
N LYS A 135 -1.47 -16.94 6.77
CA LYS A 135 -0.97 -17.90 5.78
C LYS A 135 -0.49 -17.25 4.48
N ASP A 136 -0.64 -15.94 4.33
CA ASP A 136 -0.17 -15.25 3.14
C ASP A 136 1.35 -15.29 3.08
N ASP A 137 1.88 -15.83 1.99
CA ASP A 137 3.31 -15.74 1.68
C ASP A 137 3.58 -14.39 1.04
N VAL A 138 3.66 -13.36 1.89
CA VAL A 138 3.78 -11.96 1.46
C VAL A 138 5.07 -11.69 0.69
N VAL A 139 6.15 -12.42 0.99
CA VAL A 139 7.45 -12.26 0.31
C VAL A 139 7.38 -12.87 -1.08
N ASP A 140 6.96 -14.11 -1.22
CA ASP A 140 6.80 -14.76 -2.52
C ASP A 140 5.76 -14.04 -3.39
N THR A 141 4.69 -13.51 -2.78
CA THR A 141 3.70 -12.69 -3.50
C THR A 141 4.31 -11.39 -4.02
N SER A 142 5.02 -10.62 -3.18
CA SER A 142 5.71 -9.40 -3.60
C SER A 142 6.75 -9.67 -4.70
N LEU A 143 7.61 -10.67 -4.50
CA LEU A 143 8.64 -11.05 -5.46
C LEU A 143 8.04 -11.59 -6.76
N GLY A 144 6.94 -12.34 -6.69
CA GLY A 144 6.19 -12.82 -7.86
C GLY A 144 5.53 -11.69 -8.65
N VAL A 145 5.07 -10.62 -7.99
CA VAL A 145 4.54 -9.41 -8.66
C VAL A 145 5.64 -8.66 -9.41
N ILE A 146 6.85 -8.56 -8.84
CA ILE A 146 7.97 -7.82 -9.44
C ILE A 146 8.67 -8.64 -10.52
N PHE A 147 9.05 -9.88 -10.21
CA PHE A 147 9.92 -10.72 -11.03
C PHE A 147 9.21 -11.88 -11.70
N GLY A 148 8.04 -12.29 -11.22
CA GLY A 148 7.37 -13.52 -11.64
C GLY A 148 6.19 -13.30 -12.59
N ALA A 149 5.38 -14.36 -12.69
CA ALA A 149 4.16 -14.42 -13.47
C ALA A 149 2.90 -14.09 -12.64
N THR A 150 3.03 -13.54 -11.43
CA THR A 150 1.87 -13.29 -10.56
C THR A 150 0.87 -12.34 -11.22
N VAL A 151 1.35 -11.22 -11.77
CA VAL A 151 0.50 -10.24 -12.47
C VAL A 151 -0.34 -10.88 -13.60
N PRO A 152 0.26 -11.61 -14.56
CA PRO A 152 -0.50 -12.25 -15.64
C PRO A 152 -1.32 -13.44 -15.18
N THR A 153 -0.87 -14.22 -14.19
CA THR A 153 -1.65 -15.32 -13.59
C THR A 153 -2.94 -14.81 -12.94
N LEU A 154 -2.89 -13.61 -12.35
CA LEU A 154 -4.05 -12.92 -11.79
C LEU A 154 -4.92 -12.23 -12.86
N GLY A 155 -4.53 -12.28 -14.14
CA GLY A 155 -5.27 -11.65 -15.24
C GLY A 155 -5.20 -10.13 -15.26
N LEU A 156 -4.27 -9.52 -14.54
CA LEU A 156 -4.17 -8.05 -14.39
C LEU A 156 -3.46 -7.39 -15.59
N ALA A 157 -2.65 -8.14 -16.34
CA ALA A 157 -2.06 -7.72 -17.60
C ALA A 157 -1.65 -8.95 -18.44
N PRO A 158 -1.44 -8.81 -19.76
CA PRO A 158 -0.95 -9.90 -20.60
C PRO A 158 0.47 -10.35 -20.21
N GLU A 159 0.76 -11.63 -20.42
CA GLU A 159 2.09 -12.21 -20.29
C GLU A 159 3.10 -11.50 -21.20
N ASP A 160 4.30 -11.21 -20.68
CA ASP A 160 5.38 -10.61 -21.47
C ASP A 160 6.60 -11.52 -21.68
N GLY A 161 6.66 -12.69 -21.02
CA GLY A 161 7.71 -13.69 -21.20
C GLY A 161 9.08 -13.23 -20.70
N LYS A 162 9.10 -12.29 -19.74
CA LYS A 162 10.32 -11.67 -19.19
C LYS A 162 10.45 -11.87 -17.69
N GLU A 163 9.82 -12.92 -17.18
CA GLU A 163 9.92 -13.35 -15.80
C GLU A 163 11.36 -13.77 -15.48
N ILE A 164 11.74 -13.61 -14.21
CA ILE A 164 13.02 -14.08 -13.67
C ILE A 164 12.70 -15.09 -12.55
N PRO A 165 12.43 -16.36 -12.88
CA PRO A 165 11.93 -17.35 -11.91
C PRO A 165 12.84 -17.59 -10.70
N ALA A 166 14.15 -17.31 -10.85
CA ALA A 166 15.10 -17.44 -9.75
C ALA A 166 14.93 -16.38 -8.64
N LEU A 167 14.14 -15.33 -8.88
CA LEU A 167 13.94 -14.20 -7.96
C LEU A 167 12.50 -14.09 -7.45
N THR A 168 11.68 -15.14 -7.58
CA THR A 168 10.26 -15.10 -7.20
C THR A 168 9.97 -15.68 -5.81
N SER A 169 10.99 -16.16 -5.09
CA SER A 169 10.80 -16.76 -3.77
C SER A 169 12.00 -16.54 -2.84
N ASP A 170 11.73 -16.36 -1.55
CA ASP A 170 12.75 -16.40 -0.50
C ASP A 170 12.97 -17.82 0.05
N HIS A 171 12.18 -18.79 -0.43
CA HIS A 171 12.15 -20.19 -0.02
C HIS A 171 11.73 -20.41 1.44
N VAL A 172 10.99 -19.46 2.04
CA VAL A 172 10.51 -19.50 3.42
C VAL A 172 8.98 -19.45 3.46
N GLY A 173 8.35 -20.62 3.28
CA GLY A 173 6.90 -20.72 3.39
C GLY A 173 6.36 -20.66 4.83
N PHE A 174 5.03 -20.59 4.94
CA PHE A 174 4.30 -20.60 6.22
C PHE A 174 4.36 -21.93 7.00
N GLY A 175 4.84 -23.02 6.38
CA GLY A 175 4.69 -24.40 6.85
C GLY A 175 5.29 -24.75 8.21
N ALA A 176 6.19 -23.92 8.75
CA ALA A 176 6.76 -24.08 10.09
C ALA A 176 6.06 -23.25 11.18
N LYS A 177 5.10 -22.38 10.81
CA LYS A 177 4.41 -21.49 11.76
C LYS A 177 3.25 -22.25 12.41
N HIS A 178 3.23 -22.29 13.74
CA HIS A 178 2.13 -22.91 14.48
C HIS A 178 1.01 -21.88 14.66
N PHE A 179 -0.03 -21.89 13.81
CA PHE A 179 -1.18 -21.00 13.95
C PHE A 179 -2.29 -21.61 14.79
N THR A 180 -2.93 -20.81 15.64
CA THR A 180 -4.10 -21.19 16.44
C THR A 180 -5.35 -20.47 15.92
N SER A 181 -6.54 -21.00 16.22
CA SER A 181 -7.82 -20.37 15.85
C SER A 181 -8.29 -19.30 16.84
N ALA A 182 -7.54 -19.07 17.92
CA ALA A 182 -7.88 -18.12 18.96
C ALA A 182 -6.70 -17.19 19.23
N PHE A 183 -7.00 -15.93 19.56
CA PHE A 183 -6.00 -14.95 19.91
C PHE A 183 -5.23 -15.38 21.18
N PRO A 184 -3.88 -15.24 21.23
CA PRO A 184 -3.00 -14.81 20.15
C PRO A 184 -2.85 -15.92 19.10
N TYR A 185 -3.11 -15.61 17.82
CA TYR A 185 -3.19 -16.58 16.72
C TYR A 185 -1.86 -17.29 16.38
N LEU A 186 -0.79 -16.99 17.14
CA LEU A 186 0.50 -17.67 17.10
C LEU A 186 0.58 -18.62 18.30
N GLY A 187 0.75 -19.90 18.01
CA GLY A 187 1.03 -20.93 19.00
C GLY A 187 2.47 -20.88 19.50
N ALA A 188 2.76 -21.72 20.50
CA ALA A 188 4.09 -21.79 21.11
C ALA A 188 5.20 -22.07 20.06
N PRO A 189 6.39 -21.48 20.22
CA PRO A 189 7.56 -21.81 19.41
C PRO A 189 7.80 -23.33 19.43
N LYS A 190 8.18 -23.89 18.28
CA LYS A 190 8.55 -25.29 18.13
C LYS A 190 9.95 -25.41 17.54
#